data_AF-A0A4Y2UQA5-F1
#
_entry.id   AF-A0A4Y2UQA5-F1
#
_cell.length_a   1.000
_cell.length_b   1.000
_cell.length_c   1.000
_cell.angle_alpha   90.00
_cell.angle_beta   90.00
_cell.angle_gamma   90.00
#
_symmetry.space_group_name_H-M   'P 1'
#
loop_
_entity.id
_entity.type
_entity.pdbx_description
1 polymer ?
#
loop_
_entity_poly.entity_id
_entity_poly.type
_entity_poly.pdbx_seq_one_letter_code
_entity_poly.pdbx_strand_id
1 'polypeptide(L)'
;MDIYERSAPSKWRGETLAPHHTAASRAQVVPIRVGKDLSMPISDSSAELFKKLQKTQGSYEEEMKSFALTLNFFSSKAYEFVREALSLNLPHPSTLRRWFQSVDGDPGFSNVAFEALKVKK
;
A
#
# COMPACT_ATOMS: atom_id res chain seq x y z
N MET A 1 -14.63 12.83 -44.77
CA MET A 1 -16.03 12.41 -44.96
C MET A 1 -16.81 13.03 -43.82
N ASP A 2 -17.29 14.25 -44.05
CA ASP A 2 -18.31 14.93 -43.24
C ASP A 2 -19.60 14.85 -44.03
N ILE A 3 -20.66 14.27 -43.46
CA ILE A 3 -22.06 14.54 -43.77
C ILE A 3 -22.96 13.61 -42.94
N TYR A 4 -23.46 14.07 -41.80
CA TYR A 4 -24.83 13.70 -41.40
C TYR A 4 -25.42 14.78 -40.50
N GLU A 5 -25.55 15.96 -41.09
CA GLU A 5 -26.62 16.87 -40.71
C GLU A 5 -27.91 16.32 -41.30
N ARG A 6 -28.74 15.70 -40.46
CA ARG A 6 -30.16 15.49 -40.75
C ARG A 6 -30.98 15.84 -39.52
N SER A 7 -31.42 17.09 -39.54
CA SER A 7 -32.69 17.58 -39.04
C SER A 7 -33.72 16.47 -38.79
N ALA A 8 -34.20 16.39 -37.55
CA ALA A 8 -35.43 15.71 -37.17
C ALA A 8 -36.29 16.65 -36.30
N PRO A 9 -37.62 16.52 -36.37
CA PRO A 9 -38.54 17.64 -36.60
C PRO A 9 -39.06 18.35 -35.35
N SER A 10 -39.57 19.55 -35.64
CA SER A 10 -40.21 20.62 -34.85
C SER A 10 -41.45 20.27 -34.00
N LYS A 11 -41.68 19.01 -33.68
CA LYS A 11 -42.73 18.60 -32.74
C LYS A 11 -42.11 18.49 -31.35
N TRP A 12 -42.12 19.57 -30.57
CA TRP A 12 -42.29 19.63 -29.10
C TRP A 12 -42.19 21.12 -28.69
N ARG A 13 -42.93 21.99 -29.39
CA ARG A 13 -43.16 23.37 -28.94
C ARG A 13 -44.47 23.36 -28.15
N GLY A 14 -44.35 23.59 -26.85
CA GLY A 14 -45.46 23.95 -25.98
C GLY A 14 -46.12 22.77 -25.29
N GLU A 15 -45.79 22.60 -24.01
CA GLU A 15 -46.76 22.31 -22.95
C GLU A 15 -46.03 22.48 -21.61
N THR A 16 -46.13 23.69 -21.07
CA THR A 16 -45.78 23.98 -19.68
C THR A 16 -46.90 23.43 -18.80
N LEU A 17 -46.62 22.33 -18.10
CA LEU A 17 -47.36 21.91 -16.91
C LEU A 17 -46.36 21.80 -15.76
N ALA A 18 -46.31 22.83 -14.91
CA ALA A 18 -45.81 22.71 -13.54
C ALA A 18 -46.95 22.20 -12.63
N PRO A 19 -46.72 21.82 -11.36
CA PRO A 19 -45.63 21.04 -10.78
C PRO A 19 -46.21 19.87 -9.95
N HIS A 20 -45.94 18.61 -10.30
CA HIS A 20 -46.26 17.51 -9.38
C HIS A 20 -45.06 17.25 -8.48
N HIS A 21 -45.14 17.78 -7.26
CA HIS A 21 -44.29 17.43 -6.14
C HIS A 21 -44.45 15.93 -5.86
N THR A 22 -43.50 15.14 -6.36
CA THR A 22 -43.22 13.82 -5.82
C THR A 22 -41.80 13.86 -5.35
N ALA A 23 -41.66 13.78 -4.03
CA ALA A 23 -40.41 13.77 -3.31
C ALA A 23 -39.52 12.60 -3.78
N ALA A 24 -38.67 12.86 -4.78
CA ALA A 24 -37.51 12.03 -5.02
C ALA A 24 -36.54 12.33 -3.86
N SER A 25 -36.58 11.48 -2.84
CA SER A 25 -35.58 11.42 -1.78
C SER A 25 -34.21 11.37 -2.44
N ARG A 26 -33.53 12.52 -2.45
CA ARG A 26 -32.17 12.66 -2.94
C ARG A 26 -31.33 11.90 -1.93
N ALA A 27 -31.06 10.62 -2.21
CA ALA A 27 -30.13 9.82 -1.44
C ALA A 27 -28.82 10.60 -1.35
N GLN A 28 -28.60 11.22 -0.19
CA GLN A 28 -27.31 11.79 0.12
C GLN A 28 -26.37 10.60 0.24
N VAL A 29 -25.44 10.49 -0.70
CA VAL A 29 -24.27 9.63 -0.53
C VAL A 29 -23.47 10.24 0.61
N VAL A 30 -23.76 9.79 1.83
CA VAL A 30 -22.93 10.08 2.99
C VAL A 30 -21.59 9.41 2.73
N PRO A 31 -20.46 10.14 2.78
CA PRO A 31 -19.17 9.48 2.73
C PRO A 31 -19.12 8.52 3.92
N ILE A 32 -18.89 7.24 3.64
CA ILE A 32 -18.56 6.25 4.67
C ILE A 32 -17.29 6.78 5.32
N ARG A 33 -17.43 7.34 6.53
CA ARG A 33 -16.29 7.62 7.38
C ARG A 33 -15.74 6.24 7.74
N VAL A 34 -14.66 5.82 7.09
CA VAL A 34 -13.84 4.72 7.60
C VAL A 34 -13.36 5.18 8.96
N GLY A 35 -13.95 4.62 10.00
CA GLY A 35 -13.59 4.89 11.38
C GLY A 35 -12.09 4.66 11.55
N LYS A 36 -11.39 5.70 12.00
CA LYS A 36 -10.13 5.53 12.72
C LYS A 36 -10.48 4.97 14.09
N ASP A 37 -10.72 3.67 14.18
CA ASP A 37 -10.83 2.98 15.47
C ASP A 37 -10.33 1.53 15.40
N LEU A 38 -9.25 1.29 14.65
CA LEU A 38 -8.30 0.25 15.02
C LEU A 38 -7.34 0.79 16.10
N SER A 39 -7.89 1.35 17.18
CA SER A 39 -7.16 1.51 18.43
C SER A 39 -7.45 0.27 19.26
N MET A 40 -6.76 -0.83 18.96
CA MET A 40 -6.60 -1.86 19.97
C MET A 40 -5.86 -1.21 21.15
N PRO A 41 -6.30 -1.37 22.41
CA PRO A 41 -5.51 -0.98 23.55
C PRO A 41 -4.28 -1.89 23.57
N ILE A 42 -3.22 -1.40 22.93
CA ILE A 42 -1.87 -1.95 23.04
C ILE A 42 -1.53 -1.71 24.51
N SER A 43 -1.66 -2.77 25.31
CA SER A 43 -1.18 -2.88 26.69
C SER A 43 0.08 -2.03 26.86
N ASP A 44 0.19 -1.29 27.97
CA ASP A 44 1.35 -0.43 28.28
C ASP A 44 2.70 -1.15 28.06
N SER A 45 2.69 -2.48 28.16
CA SER A 45 3.82 -3.36 27.84
C SER A 45 4.32 -3.24 26.40
N SER A 46 3.45 -3.24 25.40
CA SER A 46 3.87 -3.18 24.00
C SER A 46 4.28 -1.77 23.59
N ALA A 47 3.63 -0.72 24.09
CA ALA A 47 4.07 0.66 23.89
C ALA A 47 5.47 0.93 24.45
N GLU A 48 5.80 0.40 25.63
CA GLU A 48 7.15 0.47 26.20
C GLU A 48 8.17 -0.35 25.41
N LEU A 49 7.79 -1.53 24.88
CA LEU A 49 8.62 -2.27 23.92
C LEU A 49 8.89 -1.46 22.65
N PHE A 50 7.88 -0.80 22.08
CA PHE A 50 8.03 0.04 20.89
C PHE A 50 8.93 1.25 21.16
N LYS A 51 8.82 1.91 22.32
CA LYS A 51 9.76 2.97 22.73
C LYS A 51 11.19 2.47 22.86
N LYS A 52 11.38 1.26 23.40
CA LYS A 52 12.70 0.63 23.54
C LYS A 52 13.30 0.28 22.17
N LEU A 53 12.46 -0.09 21.20
CA LEU A 53 12.87 -0.32 19.80
C LEU A 53 13.12 1.00 19.03
N GLN A 54 12.52 2.11 19.44
CA GLN A 54 12.53 3.38 18.70
C GLN A 54 13.82 4.21 18.79
N LYS A 55 14.87 3.75 19.46
CA LYS A 55 16.13 4.50 19.52
C LYS A 55 17.37 3.60 19.55
N THR A 56 17.84 3.22 18.37
CA THR A 56 19.28 3.09 18.10
C THR A 56 19.55 3.72 16.73
N GLN A 57 20.13 4.93 16.75
CA GLN A 57 20.82 5.47 15.57
C GLN A 57 22.11 4.65 15.44
N GLY A 58 22.00 3.48 14.83
CA GLY A 58 23.06 2.47 14.77
C GLY A 58 22.71 1.42 13.72
N SER A 59 23.72 0.69 13.27
CA SER A 59 23.57 -0.40 12.29
C SER A 59 22.37 -1.28 12.60
N TYR A 60 21.60 -1.65 11.57
CA TYR A 60 20.51 -2.59 11.73
C TYR A 60 21.06 -3.96 12.13
N GLU A 61 20.43 -4.60 13.11
CA GLU A 61 20.71 -5.99 13.45
C GLU A 61 20.45 -6.91 12.24
N GLU A 62 21.23 -7.98 12.10
CA GLU A 62 21.13 -8.88 10.94
C GLU A 62 19.75 -9.58 10.88
N GLU A 63 19.14 -9.86 12.03
CA GLU A 63 17.77 -10.38 12.11
C GLU A 63 16.74 -9.38 11.57
N MET A 64 16.87 -8.10 11.95
CA MET A 64 15.98 -7.05 11.43
C MET A 64 16.18 -6.85 9.92
N LYS A 65 17.43 -6.90 9.45
CA LYS A 65 17.77 -6.79 8.04
C LYS A 65 17.20 -7.96 7.23
N SER A 66 17.39 -9.20 7.68
CA SER A 66 16.84 -10.39 7.02
C SER A 66 15.31 -10.40 7.01
N PHE A 67 14.66 -10.01 8.11
CA PHE A 67 13.20 -9.83 8.16
C PHE A 67 12.71 -8.79 7.14
N ALA A 68 13.32 -7.61 7.13
CA ALA A 68 12.95 -6.52 6.23
C ALA A 68 13.14 -6.90 4.76
N LEU A 69 14.27 -7.52 4.41
CA LEU A 69 14.56 -7.97 3.05
C LEU A 69 13.59 -9.05 2.59
N THR A 70 13.29 -10.03 3.44
CA THR A 70 12.36 -11.13 3.15
C THR A 70 10.94 -10.61 2.91
N LEU A 71 10.44 -9.74 3.79
CA LEU A 71 9.10 -9.18 3.65
C LEU A 71 8.98 -8.33 2.37
N ASN A 72 9.98 -7.49 2.09
CA ASN A 72 9.99 -6.67 0.88
C ASN A 72 10.14 -7.52 -0.39
N PHE A 73 10.87 -8.65 -0.34
CA PHE A 73 10.97 -9.60 -1.44
C PHE A 73 9.62 -10.21 -1.81
N PHE A 74 8.80 -10.57 -0.81
CA PHE A 74 7.46 -11.09 -1.07
C PHE A 74 6.48 -10.01 -1.55
N SER A 75 6.50 -8.82 -0.92
CA SER A 75 5.65 -7.70 -1.34
C SER A 75 6.14 -6.38 -0.75
N SER A 76 6.55 -5.44 -1.61
CA SER A 76 6.89 -4.09 -1.18
C SER A 76 5.71 -3.37 -0.51
N LYS A 77 4.47 -3.62 -0.96
CA LYS A 77 3.27 -3.06 -0.32
C LYS A 77 3.05 -3.61 1.08
N ALA A 78 3.31 -4.89 1.30
CA ALA A 78 3.23 -5.48 2.64
C ALA A 78 4.29 -4.88 3.56
N TYR A 79 5.49 -4.66 3.05
CA TYR A 79 6.56 -3.99 3.77
C TYR A 79 6.18 -2.55 4.18
N GLU A 80 5.66 -1.75 3.24
CA GLU A 80 5.19 -0.38 3.49
C GLU A 80 4.09 -0.36 4.54
N PHE A 81 3.08 -1.25 4.41
CA PHE A 81 2.01 -1.36 5.37
C PHE A 81 2.53 -1.69 6.79
N VAL A 82 3.40 -2.68 6.93
CA VAL A 82 3.97 -3.07 8.24
C VAL A 82 4.80 -1.94 8.84
N ARG A 83 5.57 -1.22 8.00
CA ARG A 83 6.36 -0.07 8.41
C ARG A 83 5.49 1.07 8.94
N GLU A 84 4.38 1.37 8.27
CA GLU A 84 3.43 2.40 8.69
C GLU A 84 2.61 1.97 9.92
N ALA A 85 2.10 0.73 9.91
CA ALA A 85 1.18 0.23 10.92
C ALA A 85 1.86 -0.03 12.28
N LEU A 86 3.09 -0.55 12.28
CA LEU A 86 3.75 -0.96 13.51
C LEU A 86 4.72 0.10 14.05
N SER A 87 4.98 1.19 13.31
CA SER A 87 5.93 2.26 13.70
C SER A 87 7.26 1.71 14.27
N LEU A 88 7.66 0.52 13.80
CA LEU A 88 8.86 -0.20 14.19
C LEU A 88 10.08 0.50 13.58
N ASN A 89 11.27 0.23 14.11
CA ASN A 89 12.55 0.73 13.59
C ASN A 89 12.95 0.04 12.27
N LEU A 90 11.99 -0.16 11.37
CA LEU A 90 12.17 -0.75 10.05
C LEU A 90 12.96 0.20 9.15
N PRO A 91 13.91 -0.32 8.36
CA PRO A 91 14.72 0.50 7.48
C PRO A 91 13.92 1.29 6.43
N HIS A 92 14.51 2.36 5.89
CA HIS A 92 13.91 3.03 4.74
C HIS A 92 14.00 2.12 3.50
N PRO A 93 13.02 2.09 2.58
CA PRO A 93 13.11 1.35 1.31
C PRO A 93 14.40 1.61 0.52
N SER A 94 14.94 2.83 0.59
CA SER A 94 16.25 3.18 0.00
C SER A 94 17.41 2.39 0.62
N THR A 95 17.36 2.13 1.93
CA THR A 95 18.33 1.29 2.63
C THR A 95 18.23 -0.15 2.14
N LEU A 96 17.01 -0.68 1.96
CA LEU A 96 16.81 -2.03 1.41
C LEU A 96 17.40 -2.13 0.00
N ARG A 97 17.15 -1.13 -0.87
CA ARG A 97 17.73 -1.08 -2.21
C ARG A 97 19.26 -1.12 -2.19
N ARG A 98 19.89 -0.37 -1.26
CA ARG A 98 21.35 -0.39 -1.09
C ARG A 98 21.87 -1.78 -0.66
N TRP A 99 21.13 -2.49 0.19
CA TRP A 99 21.49 -3.86 0.57
C TRP A 99 21.32 -4.86 -0.57
N PHE A 100 20.33 -4.68 -1.44
CA PHE A 100 20.22 -5.51 -2.65
C PHE A 100 21.35 -5.24 -3.65
N GLN A 101 21.84 -4.00 -3.74
CA GLN A 101 22.96 -3.65 -4.63
C GLN A 101 24.29 -4.30 -4.24
N SER A 102 24.49 -4.66 -2.97
CA SER A 102 25.71 -5.34 -2.53
C SER A 102 25.71 -6.85 -2.81
N VAL A 103 24.63 -7.41 -3.37
CA VAL A 103 24.58 -8.81 -3.75
C VAL A 103 25.19 -8.96 -5.13
N ASP A 104 26.14 -9.90 -5.27
CA ASP A 104 26.78 -10.21 -6.55
C ASP A 104 25.71 -10.62 -7.59
N GLY A 105 25.43 -9.71 -8.51
CA GLY A 105 24.46 -9.85 -9.60
C GLY A 105 25.13 -10.06 -10.96
N ASP A 106 26.38 -10.50 -10.95
CA ASP A 106 27.15 -10.71 -12.18
C ASP A 106 26.48 -11.73 -13.10
N PRO A 107 26.56 -11.54 -14.43
CA PRO A 107 25.96 -12.46 -15.38
C PRO A 107 26.62 -13.85 -15.27
N GLY A 108 25.81 -14.90 -15.36
CA GLY A 108 26.26 -16.29 -15.27
C GLY A 108 25.62 -17.04 -14.11
N PHE A 109 26.36 -17.99 -13.54
CA PHE A 109 25.90 -18.75 -12.38
C PHE A 109 26.32 -18.09 -11.08
N SER A 110 25.40 -18.02 -10.12
CA SER A 110 25.69 -17.50 -8.78
C SER A 110 26.50 -18.51 -7.98
N ASN A 111 27.72 -18.13 -7.57
CA ASN A 111 28.53 -18.93 -6.64
C ASN A 111 27.78 -19.17 -5.33
N VAL A 112 27.03 -18.18 -4.85
CA VAL A 112 26.19 -18.29 -3.64
C VAL A 112 25.15 -19.40 -3.80
N ALA A 113 24.53 -19.52 -4.98
CA ALA A 113 23.60 -20.61 -5.26
C ALA A 113 24.30 -21.98 -5.22
N PHE A 114 25.51 -22.11 -5.79
CA PHE A 114 26.27 -23.36 -5.70
C PHE A 114 26.66 -23.71 -4.27
N GLU A 115 27.14 -22.75 -3.47
CA GLU A 115 27.42 -22.99 -2.05
C GLU A 115 26.17 -23.45 -1.29
N ALA A 116 25.01 -22.84 -1.53
CA ALA A 116 23.75 -23.25 -0.91
C ALA A 116 23.33 -24.68 -1.31
N LEU A 117 23.68 -25.12 -2.53
CA LEU A 117 23.41 -26.47 -3.02
C LEU A 117 24.42 -27.53 -2.56
N LYS A 118 25.57 -27.14 -2.00
CA LYS A 118 26.57 -28.09 -1.44
C LYS A 118 26.10 -28.80 -0.18
N VAL A 119 24.91 -28.49 0.34
CA VAL A 119 24.29 -29.24 1.45
C VAL A 119 24.10 -30.68 1.02
N LYS A 120 25.09 -31.49 1.41
CA LYS A 120 25.21 -32.90 1.06
C LYS A 120 24.15 -33.68 1.82
N LYS A 121 23.33 -34.43 1.08
CA LYS A 121 22.45 -35.48 1.63
C LYS A 121 23.27 -36.66 2.13
#